data_AF-A0AAD7JG77-F1
#
_entry.id   AF-A0AAD7JG77-F1
#
_cell.length_a   1.000
_cell.length_b   1.000
_cell.length_c   1.000
_cell.angle_alpha   90.00
_cell.angle_beta   90.00
_cell.angle_gamma   90.00
#
_symmetry.space_group_name_H-M   'P 1'
#
loop_
_entity.id
_entity.type
_entity.pdbx_description
1 polymer ?
#
loop_
_entity_poly.entity_id
_entity_poly.type
_entity_poly.pdbx_seq_one_letter_code
_entity_poly.pdbx_strand_id
1 'polypeptide(L)'
;MLQELSHMDRITQLQDEIQQLLTIMSSTIAYLTSRSNFVQISQEIPITKQRNPEKYDPPDVFEANKKELVTDLIVKAKQVEYLIKSLPEPEPEEDQAKRLQALDNEMTVVNEEYMQAVARSKDLHSQITDTLRLMLQETDVGLAEKPPQR
;
A
#
# COMPACT_ATOMS: atom_id res chain seq x y z
N MET A 1 -7.37 13.42 -3.30
CA MET A 1 -8.02 12.09 -3.22
C MET A 1 -7.06 10.93 -2.93
N LEU A 2 -5.87 10.83 -3.55
CA LEU A 2 -4.91 9.73 -3.27
C LEU A 2 -4.40 9.69 -1.82
N GLN A 3 -4.35 10.84 -1.15
CA GLN A 3 -3.82 10.96 0.21
C GLN A 3 -4.75 10.37 1.27
N GLU A 4 -6.08 10.50 1.13
CA GLU A 4 -7.05 9.94 2.09
C GLU A 4 -7.21 8.42 1.98
N LEU A 5 -7.21 7.86 0.77
CA LEU A 5 -7.14 6.40 0.62
C LEU A 5 -5.83 5.83 1.18
N SER A 6 -4.72 6.55 1.04
CA SER A 6 -3.44 6.18 1.67
C SER A 6 -3.47 6.27 3.20
N HIS A 7 -4.33 7.11 3.78
CA HIS A 7 -4.43 7.25 5.24
C HIS A 7 -5.23 6.14 5.90
N MET A 8 -6.34 5.71 5.28
CA MET A 8 -7.08 4.54 5.75
C MET A 8 -6.22 3.27 5.66
N ASP A 9 -5.35 3.20 4.65
CA ASP A 9 -4.33 2.16 4.52
C ASP A 9 -3.28 2.25 5.65
N ARG A 10 -2.78 3.44 6.01
CA ARG A 10 -1.81 3.61 7.13
C ARG A 10 -2.36 3.23 8.51
N ILE A 11 -3.63 3.55 8.81
CA ILE A 11 -4.23 3.16 10.09
C ILE A 11 -4.36 1.63 10.17
N THR A 12 -4.79 1.00 9.07
CA THR A 12 -4.87 -0.47 8.97
C THR A 12 -3.48 -1.10 9.10
N GLN A 13 -2.48 -0.56 8.41
CA GLN A 13 -1.08 -0.99 8.53
C GLN A 13 -0.54 -0.85 9.96
N LEU A 14 -0.86 0.24 10.66
CA LEU A 14 -0.46 0.41 12.05
C LEU A 14 -1.10 -0.65 12.96
N GLN A 15 -2.39 -0.94 12.75
CA GLN A 15 -3.07 -2.01 13.48
C GLN A 15 -2.38 -3.36 13.25
N ASP A 16 -2.07 -3.71 12.00
CA ASP A 16 -1.42 -4.98 11.65
C ASP A 16 0.00 -5.08 12.24
N GLU A 17 0.77 -4.00 12.23
CA GLU A 17 2.12 -3.98 12.81
C GLU A 17 2.09 -4.07 14.35
N ILE A 18 1.09 -3.47 15.02
CA ILE A 18 0.88 -3.66 16.46
C ILE A 18 0.50 -5.11 16.76
N GLN A 19 -0.39 -5.71 15.96
CA GLN A 19 -0.77 -7.12 16.10
C GLN A 19 0.46 -8.03 15.96
N GLN A 20 1.28 -7.80 14.94
CA GLN A 20 2.54 -8.53 14.72
C GLN A 20 3.51 -8.36 15.89
N LEU A 21 3.66 -7.15 16.42
CA LEU A 21 4.52 -6.89 17.58
C LEU A 21 4.07 -7.73 18.78
N LEU A 22 2.76 -7.77 19.07
CA LEU A 22 2.20 -8.59 20.15
C LEU A 22 2.41 -10.09 19.91
N THR A 23 2.27 -10.55 18.67
CA THR A 23 2.56 -11.95 18.29
C THR A 23 4.03 -12.30 18.51
N ILE A 24 4.96 -11.41 18.16
CA ILE A 24 6.40 -11.59 18.40
C ILE A 24 6.68 -11.65 19.90
N MET A 25 6.08 -10.77 20.70
CA MET A 25 6.25 -10.79 22.16
C MET A 25 5.76 -12.10 22.79
N SER A 26 4.58 -12.57 22.41
CA SER A 26 4.03 -13.83 22.91
C SER A 26 4.90 -15.03 22.49
N SER A 27 5.29 -15.08 21.22
CA SER A 27 6.17 -16.14 20.68
C SER A 27 7.55 -16.14 21.36
N THR A 28 8.09 -14.96 21.66
CA THR A 28 9.36 -14.80 22.39
C THR A 28 9.26 -15.38 23.79
N ILE A 29 8.20 -15.06 24.54
CA ILE A 29 7.97 -15.62 25.88
C ILE A 29 7.79 -17.14 25.81
N ALA A 30 7.01 -17.62 24.84
CA ALA A 30 6.82 -19.05 24.62
C ALA A 30 8.14 -19.77 24.31
N TYR A 31 8.99 -19.18 23.47
CA TYR A 31 10.32 -19.72 23.14
C TYR A 31 11.23 -19.77 24.37
N LEU A 32 11.36 -18.67 25.11
CA LEU A 32 12.22 -18.58 26.30
C LEU A 32 11.82 -19.58 27.39
N THR A 33 10.52 -19.83 27.55
CA THR A 33 10.00 -20.76 28.58
C THR A 33 10.05 -22.23 28.13
N SER A 34 9.83 -22.49 26.85
CA SER A 34 9.79 -23.87 26.31
C SER A 34 11.16 -24.44 26.00
N ARG A 35 12.13 -23.63 25.56
CA ARG A 35 13.45 -24.07 25.07
C ARG A 35 14.60 -23.87 26.05
N SER A 36 14.34 -23.29 27.23
CA SER A 36 15.33 -23.15 28.29
C SER A 36 15.66 -24.46 28.98
N ASN A 37 16.90 -24.61 29.43
CA ASN A 37 17.36 -25.75 30.22
C ASN A 37 17.61 -25.34 31.68
N PHE A 38 17.65 -26.32 32.59
CA PHE A 38 18.00 -26.09 33.99
C PHE A 38 19.49 -25.79 34.11
N VAL A 39 19.82 -24.71 34.83
CA VAL A 39 21.20 -24.34 35.15
C VAL A 39 21.48 -24.71 36.60
N GLN A 40 22.61 -25.34 36.87
CA GLN A 40 23.03 -25.65 38.23
C GLN A 40 23.56 -24.38 38.91
N ILE A 41 22.91 -23.95 39.99
CA ILE A 41 23.25 -22.71 40.71
C ILE A 41 24.23 -22.98 41.86
N SER A 42 24.15 -24.15 42.50
CA SER A 42 25.05 -24.58 43.57
C SER A 42 25.67 -25.94 43.25
N GLN A 43 26.97 -26.09 43.48
CA GLN A 43 27.69 -27.36 43.30
C GLN A 43 27.23 -28.45 44.28
N GLU A 44 26.65 -28.06 45.41
CA GLU A 44 26.18 -28.98 46.46
C GLU A 44 24.82 -29.61 46.15
N ILE A 45 24.05 -29.01 45.23
CA ILE A 45 22.71 -29.47 44.86
C ILE A 45 22.75 -30.00 43.42
N PRO A 46 22.74 -31.33 43.21
CA PRO A 46 22.75 -31.91 41.87
C PRO A 46 21.41 -31.66 41.16
N ILE A 47 21.45 -31.45 39.84
CA ILE A 47 20.26 -31.32 39.00
C ILE A 47 19.50 -32.67 39.01
N THR A 48 18.31 -32.70 39.63
CA THR A 48 17.50 -33.92 39.76
C THR A 48 16.55 -34.17 38.59
N LYS A 49 16.39 -33.19 37.68
CA LYS A 49 15.55 -33.29 36.48
C LYS A 49 16.31 -32.80 35.26
N GLN A 50 16.54 -33.67 34.30
CA GLN A 50 17.04 -33.31 32.98
C GLN A 50 15.85 -33.21 32.01
N ARG A 51 15.79 -32.11 31.26
CA ARG A 51 14.79 -31.94 30.19
C ARG A 51 15.22 -32.83 29.01
N ASN A 52 14.27 -33.37 28.25
CA ASN A 52 14.59 -34.15 27.05
C ASN A 52 15.48 -33.29 26.11
N PRO A 53 16.64 -33.80 25.63
CA PRO A 53 17.55 -33.10 24.72
C PRO A 53 16.88 -32.50 23.48
N GLU A 54 15.79 -33.07 22.99
CA GLU A 54 15.04 -32.54 21.84
C GLU A 54 14.20 -31.29 22.16
N LYS A 55 14.00 -31.01 23.46
CA LYS A 55 13.10 -29.95 23.95
C LYS A 55 13.82 -28.68 24.40
N TYR A 56 15.15 -28.65 24.47
CA TYR A 56 15.91 -27.45 24.81
C TYR A 56 17.00 -27.18 23.77
N ASP A 57 17.34 -25.92 23.59
CA ASP A 57 18.41 -25.53 22.66
C ASP A 57 19.77 -25.50 23.37
N PRO A 58 20.87 -25.85 22.66
CA PRO A 58 22.22 -25.65 23.18
C PRO A 58 22.44 -24.19 23.59
N PRO A 59 23.27 -23.90 24.62
CA PRO A 59 23.48 -22.53 25.11
C PRO A 59 23.85 -21.54 24.02
N ASP A 60 24.71 -21.94 23.08
CA ASP A 60 25.19 -21.08 21.99
C ASP A 60 24.05 -20.68 21.04
N VAL A 61 23.20 -21.65 20.68
CA VAL A 61 22.02 -21.46 19.82
C VAL A 61 20.96 -20.63 20.55
N PHE A 62 20.75 -20.91 21.84
CA PHE A 62 19.79 -20.17 22.66
C PHE A 62 20.19 -18.70 22.84
N GLU A 63 21.48 -18.40 23.04
CA GLU A 63 21.98 -17.02 23.08
C GLU A 63 21.86 -16.31 21.72
N ALA A 64 22.16 -17.01 20.62
CA ALA A 64 21.99 -16.46 19.27
C ALA A 64 20.52 -16.10 18.98
N ASN A 65 19.60 -17.03 19.25
CA ASN A 65 18.17 -16.83 19.04
C ASN A 65 17.61 -15.72 19.94
N LYS A 66 18.10 -15.58 21.18
CA LYS A 66 17.73 -14.45 22.04
C LYS A 66 18.11 -13.10 21.43
N LYS A 67 19.31 -12.99 20.86
CA LYS A 67 19.76 -11.75 20.20
C LYS A 67 18.92 -11.44 18.96
N GLU A 68 18.57 -12.45 18.18
CA GLU A 68 17.67 -12.32 17.03
C GLU A 68 16.29 -11.81 17.46
N LEU A 69 15.65 -12.46 18.44
CA LEU A 69 14.34 -12.06 18.96
C LEU A 69 14.31 -10.62 19.50
N VAL A 70 15.37 -10.20 20.20
CA VAL A 70 15.50 -8.81 20.67
C VAL A 70 15.66 -7.84 19.49
N THR A 71 16.44 -8.22 18.49
CA THR A 71 16.64 -7.39 17.29
C THR A 71 15.32 -7.20 16.54
N ASP A 72 14.57 -8.28 16.33
CA ASP A 72 13.27 -8.26 15.67
C ASP A 72 12.27 -7.39 16.43
N LEU A 73 12.22 -7.53 17.76
CA LEU A 73 11.36 -6.71 18.60
C LEU A 73 11.69 -5.22 18.48
N ILE A 74 12.97 -4.85 18.50
CA ILE A 74 13.40 -3.44 18.38
C ILE A 74 13.09 -2.90 16.99
N VAL A 75 13.35 -3.67 15.93
CA VAL A 75 13.06 -3.26 14.56
C VAL A 75 11.56 -3.01 14.39
N LYS A 76 10.72 -3.93 14.88
CA LYS A 76 9.26 -3.80 14.81
C LYS A 76 8.74 -2.64 15.64
N ALA A 77 9.26 -2.43 16.85
CA ALA A 77 8.90 -1.27 17.66
C ALA A 77 9.24 0.06 16.95
N LYS A 78 10.39 0.15 16.28
CA LYS A 78 10.75 1.33 15.48
C LYS A 78 9.87 1.52 14.24
N GLN A 79 9.45 0.44 13.59
CA GLN A 79 8.50 0.49 12.48
C GLN A 79 7.16 1.06 12.94
N VAL A 80 6.64 0.59 14.07
CA VAL A 80 5.41 1.13 14.69
C VAL A 80 5.59 2.61 15.03
N GLU A 81 6.72 3.01 15.64
CA GLU A 81 7.00 4.41 15.96
C GLU A 81 7.02 5.30 14.69
N TYR A 82 7.63 4.82 13.62
CA TYR A 82 7.65 5.52 12.34
C TYR A 82 6.24 5.66 11.75
N LEU A 83 5.44 4.59 11.79
CA LEU A 83 4.07 4.62 11.31
C LEU A 83 3.23 5.64 12.07
N ILE A 84 3.34 5.68 13.40
CA ILE A 84 2.67 6.68 14.24
C ILE A 84 3.08 8.10 13.83
N LYS A 85 4.38 8.37 13.63
CA LYS A 85 4.86 9.69 13.16
C LYS A 85 4.40 10.05 11.75
N SER A 86 4.09 9.04 10.93
CA SER A 86 3.62 9.21 9.56
C SER A 86 2.09 9.37 9.45
N LEU A 87 1.36 9.22 10.56
CA LEU A 87 -0.08 9.46 10.57
C LEU A 87 -0.35 10.94 10.30
N PRO A 88 -1.39 11.25 9.51
CA PRO A 88 -1.82 12.63 9.34
C PRO A 88 -2.37 13.14 10.67
N GLU A 89 -2.22 14.44 10.89
CA GLU A 89 -2.93 15.08 11.99
C GLU A 89 -4.44 14.98 11.73
N PRO A 90 -5.24 14.60 12.73
CA PRO A 90 -6.68 14.55 12.60
C PRO A 90 -7.23 15.97 12.39
N GLU A 91 -7.88 16.19 11.24
CA GLU A 91 -8.62 17.41 10.95
C GLU A 91 -9.98 17.37 11.67
N PRO A 92 -10.51 18.51 12.18
CA PRO A 92 -11.87 18.56 12.70
C PRO A 92 -12.89 18.15 11.64
N GLU A 93 -13.91 17.38 12.03
CA GLU A 93 -14.93 16.86 11.10
C GLU A 93 -15.63 17.96 10.30
N GLU A 94 -15.88 19.12 10.91
CA GLU A 94 -16.49 20.26 10.23
C GLU A 94 -15.63 20.81 9.09
N ASP A 95 -14.31 20.89 9.30
CA ASP A 95 -13.39 21.40 8.29
C ASP A 95 -13.14 20.37 7.18
N GLN A 96 -13.07 19.09 7.56
CA GLN A 96 -13.03 17.98 6.60
C GLN A 96 -14.29 17.98 5.71
N ALA A 97 -15.48 18.18 6.28
CA ALA A 97 -16.74 18.25 5.53
C ALA A 97 -16.76 19.45 4.57
N LYS A 98 -16.32 20.63 5.01
CA LYS A 98 -16.19 21.81 4.13
C LYS A 98 -15.22 21.55 2.98
N ARG A 99 -14.09 20.90 3.26
CA ARG A 99 -13.08 20.54 2.24
C ARG A 99 -13.65 19.57 1.21
N LEU A 100 -14.38 18.55 1.65
CA LEU A 100 -15.06 17.59 0.78
C LEU A 100 -16.09 18.28 -0.11
N GLN A 101 -16.90 19.18 0.44
CA GLN A 101 -17.87 19.94 -0.33
C GLN A 101 -17.21 20.85 -1.37
N ALA A 102 -16.10 21.51 -1.01
CA ALA A 102 -15.33 22.33 -1.95
C ALA A 102 -14.76 21.49 -3.11
N LEU A 103 -14.21 20.31 -2.81
CA LEU A 103 -13.69 19.37 -3.81
C LEU A 103 -14.78 18.84 -4.74
N ASP A 104 -15.99 18.58 -4.23
CA ASP A 104 -17.11 18.11 -5.04
C ASP A 104 -17.61 19.18 -6.02
N ASN A 105 -17.68 20.43 -5.55
CA ASN A 105 -17.99 21.57 -6.41
C ASN A 105 -16.92 21.75 -7.50
N GLU A 106 -15.64 21.64 -7.16
CA GLU A 106 -14.54 21.72 -8.12
C GLU A 106 -14.62 20.59 -9.15
N MET A 107 -14.88 19.35 -8.71
CA MET A 107 -15.07 18.20 -9.59
C MET A 107 -16.20 18.40 -10.58
N THR A 108 -17.31 19.00 -10.12
CA THR A 108 -18.46 19.29 -10.98
C THR A 108 -18.08 20.25 -12.09
N VAL A 109 -17.41 21.36 -11.76
CA VAL A 109 -16.95 22.36 -12.74
C VAL A 109 -15.96 21.73 -13.73
N VAL A 110 -14.95 21.02 -13.24
CA VAL A 110 -13.93 20.37 -14.09
C VAL A 110 -14.57 19.34 -15.02
N ASN A 111 -15.55 18.58 -14.54
CA ASN A 111 -16.26 17.60 -15.36
C ASN A 111 -17.12 18.27 -16.44
N GLU A 112 -17.77 19.40 -16.15
CA GLU A 112 -18.49 20.19 -17.15
C GLU A 112 -17.55 20.73 -18.24
N GLU A 113 -16.41 21.31 -17.84
CA GLU A 113 -15.39 21.78 -18.78
C GLU A 113 -14.85 20.63 -19.64
N TYR A 114 -14.61 19.47 -19.02
CA TYR A 114 -14.19 18.25 -19.73
C TYR A 114 -15.23 17.81 -20.77
N MET A 115 -16.52 17.76 -20.40
CA MET A 115 -17.60 17.42 -21.33
C MET A 115 -17.66 18.40 -22.51
N GLN A 116 -17.52 19.70 -22.26
CA GLN A 116 -17.51 20.72 -23.31
C GLN A 116 -16.28 20.58 -24.23
N ALA A 117 -15.10 20.31 -23.68
CA ALA A 117 -13.89 20.08 -24.46
C ALA A 117 -14.03 18.84 -25.36
N VAL A 118 -14.57 17.74 -24.82
CA VAL A 118 -14.83 16.51 -25.59
C VAL A 118 -15.88 16.74 -26.68
N ALA A 119 -16.95 17.47 -26.39
CA ALA A 119 -17.98 17.79 -27.38
C ALA A 119 -17.40 18.58 -28.56
N ARG A 120 -16.61 19.63 -28.28
CA ARG A 120 -15.91 20.42 -29.32
C ARG A 120 -14.95 19.56 -30.12
N SER A 121 -14.19 18.68 -29.47
CA SER A 121 -13.27 17.77 -30.16
C SER A 121 -14.01 16.81 -31.09
N LYS A 122 -15.18 16.29 -30.70
CA LYS A 122 -16.01 15.42 -31.54
C LYS A 122 -16.58 16.16 -32.74
N ASP A 123 -17.06 17.38 -32.53
CA ASP A 123 -17.59 18.22 -33.61
C ASP A 123 -16.51 18.55 -34.65
N LEU A 124 -15.34 19.04 -34.21
CA LEU A 124 -14.20 19.28 -35.11
C LEU A 124 -13.77 18.02 -35.85
N HIS A 125 -13.72 16.88 -35.16
CA HIS A 125 -13.38 15.61 -35.79
C HIS A 125 -14.39 15.22 -36.88
N SER A 126 -15.70 15.46 -36.67
CA SER A 126 -16.72 15.23 -37.69
C SER A 126 -16.50 16.13 -38.90
N GLN A 127 -16.28 17.43 -38.68
CA GLN A 127 -16.03 18.40 -39.76
C GLN A 127 -14.79 18.05 -40.59
N ILE A 128 -13.70 17.64 -39.94
CA ILE A 128 -12.48 17.16 -40.62
C ILE A 128 -12.78 15.88 -41.41
N THR A 129 -13.55 14.95 -40.85
CA THR A 129 -13.92 13.70 -41.54
C THR A 129 -14.76 13.99 -42.78
N ASP A 130 -15.71 14.92 -42.70
CA ASP A 130 -16.59 15.26 -43.81
C ASP A 130 -15.86 16.03 -44.92
N THR A 131 -14.95 16.94 -44.57
CA THR A 131 -14.07 17.61 -45.56
C THR A 131 -13.15 16.61 -46.27
N LEU A 132 -12.54 15.67 -45.53
CA LEU A 132 -11.73 14.60 -46.14
C LEU A 132 -12.56 13.71 -47.07
N ARG A 133 -13.80 13.36 -46.70
CA ARG A 133 -14.72 12.61 -47.57
C ARG A 133 -15.05 13.37 -48.86
N LEU A 134 -15.36 14.66 -48.76
CA LEU A 134 -15.64 15.49 -49.92
C LEU A 134 -14.44 15.55 -50.88
N MET A 135 -13.24 15.80 -50.35
CA MET A 135 -12.02 15.84 -51.17
C MET A 135 -11.73 14.49 -51.85
N LEU A 136 -11.95 13.37 -51.16
CA LEU A 136 -11.80 12.03 -51.74
C LEU A 136 -12.83 11.78 -52.86
N GLN A 137 -14.09 12.21 -52.68
CA GLN A 137 -15.14 12.09 -53.69
C GLN A 137 -14.86 12.96 -54.93
N GLU A 138 -14.41 14.21 -54.76
CA GLU A 138 -14.02 15.07 -55.89
C GLU A 138 -12.85 14.49 -56.68
N THR A 139 -11.91 13.82 -56.01
CA THR A 139 -10.78 13.17 -56.66
C THR A 139 -11.22 11.94 -57.49
N ASP A 140 -12.19 11.17 -57.00
CA ASP A 140 -12.77 10.03 -57.75
C ASP A 140 -13.56 10.48 -58.98
N VAL A 141 -14.30 11.59 -58.90
CA VAL A 141 -15.02 12.16 -60.05
C VAL A 141 -14.04 12.70 -61.11
N GLY A 142 -12.95 13.35 -60.68
CA GLY A 142 -11.88 13.81 -61.59
C GLY A 142 -11.09 12.68 -62.26
N LEU A 143 -11.09 11.46 -61.69
CA LEU A 143 -10.49 10.27 -62.30
C LEU A 143 -11.46 9.54 -63.24
N ALA A 144 -12.77 9.65 -63.01
CA ALA A 144 -13.82 9.04 -63.85
C ALA A 144 -14.10 9.83 -65.16
N GLU A 145 -13.76 11.13 -65.21
CA GLU A 145 -13.96 11.98 -66.39
C GLU A 145 -12.82 11.96 -67.42
N LYS A 146 -11.89 11.00 -67.37
CA LYS A 146 -10.90 10.84 -68.45
C LYS A 146 -11.47 9.93 -69.55
N PRO A 147 -11.85 10.47 -70.74
CA PRO A 147 -12.34 9.63 -71.82
C PRO A 147 -11.22 8.72 -72.35
N PRO A 148 -11.54 7.52 -72.86
CA PRO A 148 -10.55 6.68 -73.51
C PRO A 148 -10.03 7.38 -74.76
N GLN A 149 -8.73 7.69 -74.78
CA GLN A 149 -8.04 8.04 -76.00
C GLN A 149 -7.88 6.78 -76.85
N ARG A 150 -8.75 6.61 -77.85
CA ARG A 150 -8.44 6.22 -79.24
C ARG A 150 -9.68 5.80 -80.00
#